data_AF-A0A9N9JT06-F1
#
_entry.id   AF-A0A9N9JT06-F1
#
_cell.length_a   1.000
_cell.length_b   1.000
_cell.length_c   1.000
_cell.angle_alpha   90.00
_cell.angle_beta   90.00
_cell.angle_gamma   90.00
#
_symmetry.space_group_name_H-M   'P 1'
#
loop_
_entity.id
_entity.type
_entity.pdbx_description
1 polymer ?
#
loop_
_entity_poly.entity_id
_entity_poly.type
_entity_poly.pdbx_seq_one_letter_code
_entity_poly.pdbx_strand_id
1 'polypeptide(L)'
;ISISILLIMLKNVFDQLKKNFVYFESWSDLPNPQVPPPPVDQGLVNLYQEIRTTVKQEAEVINVVFPDPVGVMQVFLQRIFAQLTYLESLLMHAENNSTLAYLRCLVAANIATKELVEDLKGLDMRQKGLSNTSYLDANEASHNSGTIAEILEQCIRDLFVPYTEGDRYIEKEKKSLGELYSSLLLQFTAYHTQQKQLRAGSLLGRAFNQITLYSNTNLMDVPTTEDDGNLSVNSAMLMLKIHAEAIRRAMKLSPFTE
;
A
#
# COMPACT_ATOMS: atom_id res chain seq x y z
N ILE A 1 -6.21 34.11 -15.78
CA ILE A 1 -6.98 33.97 -14.52
C ILE A 1 -7.00 32.50 -14.03
N SER A 2 -7.11 31.50 -14.92
CA SER A 2 -7.33 30.09 -14.54
C SER A 2 -6.21 29.40 -13.72
N ILE A 3 -4.94 29.49 -14.14
CA ILE A 3 -3.85 28.72 -13.51
C ILE A 3 -3.43 29.26 -12.14
N SER A 4 -3.43 30.58 -11.96
CA SER A 4 -3.04 31.21 -10.69
C SER A 4 -4.03 30.92 -9.57
N ILE A 5 -5.33 30.86 -9.86
CA ILE A 5 -6.35 30.48 -8.88
C ILE A 5 -6.22 29.00 -8.52
N LEU A 6 -6.01 28.12 -9.50
CA LEU A 6 -5.77 26.71 -9.24
C LEU A 6 -4.53 26.48 -8.36
N LEU A 7 -3.44 27.22 -8.60
CA LEU A 7 -2.23 27.17 -7.78
C LEU A 7 -2.47 27.68 -6.35
N ILE A 8 -3.32 28.70 -6.17
CA ILE A 8 -3.70 29.20 -4.84
C ILE A 8 -4.59 28.19 -4.11
N MET A 9 -5.59 27.61 -4.79
CA MET A 9 -6.44 26.54 -4.22
C MET A 9 -5.57 25.37 -3.78
N LEU A 10 -4.71 24.86 -4.66
CA LEU A 10 -3.79 23.76 -4.34
C LEU A 10 -2.89 24.12 -3.16
N LYS A 11 -2.29 25.30 -3.15
CA LYS A 11 -1.45 25.74 -2.04
C LYS A 11 -2.23 25.74 -0.71
N ASN A 12 -3.46 26.25 -0.71
CA ASN A 12 -4.31 26.22 0.48
C ASN A 12 -4.66 24.79 0.91
N VAL A 13 -5.00 23.91 -0.03
CA VAL A 13 -5.26 22.49 0.24
C VAL A 13 -4.05 21.84 0.90
N PHE A 14 -2.85 21.98 0.32
CA PHE A 14 -1.64 21.37 0.87
C PHE A 14 -1.17 22.01 2.17
N ASP A 15 -1.38 23.31 2.36
CA ASP A 15 -1.08 24.00 3.62
C ASP A 15 -2.06 23.58 4.75
N GLN A 16 -3.28 23.19 4.40
CA GLN A 16 -4.24 22.55 5.32
C GLN A 16 -3.82 21.10 5.64
N LEU A 17 -3.58 20.26 4.63
CA LEU A 17 -3.18 18.87 4.79
C LEU A 17 -1.87 18.70 5.61
N LYS A 18 -0.94 19.67 5.51
CA LYS A 18 0.32 19.67 6.28
C LYS A 18 0.17 19.93 7.78
N LYS A 19 -0.93 20.55 8.23
CA LYS A 19 -1.09 20.97 9.64
C LYS A 19 -1.59 19.86 10.56
N ASN A 20 -2.09 18.74 10.01
CA ASN A 20 -2.80 17.71 10.77
C ASN A 20 -2.01 16.39 10.95
N PHE A 21 -0.71 16.36 10.64
CA PHE A 21 0.10 15.14 10.75
C PHE A 21 0.42 14.81 12.23
N VAL A 22 -0.26 13.80 12.78
CA VAL A 22 0.04 13.18 14.08
C VAL A 22 0.39 11.71 13.84
N TYR A 23 1.49 11.22 14.45
CA TYR A 23 1.97 9.83 14.39
C TYR A 23 1.27 8.95 15.44
N PHE A 24 1.07 7.65 15.16
CA PHE A 24 0.12 6.81 15.92
C PHE A 24 0.67 5.50 16.54
N GLU A 25 0.06 5.15 17.68
CA GLU A 25 0.31 4.00 18.58
C GLU A 25 -0.11 2.62 18.02
N SER A 26 -0.93 2.54 16.97
CA SER A 26 -1.55 1.28 16.48
C SER A 26 -0.61 0.35 15.68
N TRP A 27 0.66 0.70 15.58
CA TRP A 27 1.63 0.08 14.67
C TRP A 27 2.46 -1.05 15.30
N SER A 28 2.35 -1.26 16.60
CA SER A 28 3.08 -2.33 17.32
C SER A 28 2.73 -3.72 16.82
N ASP A 29 1.51 -3.90 16.28
CA ASP A 29 0.98 -5.20 15.86
C ASP A 29 1.20 -5.52 14.38
N LEU A 30 1.56 -4.53 13.56
CA LEU A 30 1.88 -4.73 12.14
C LEU A 30 2.93 -5.84 11.89
N PRO A 31 4.06 -5.91 12.61
CA PRO A 31 5.06 -6.96 12.41
C PRO A 31 4.64 -8.33 12.98
N ASN A 32 3.55 -8.43 13.75
CA ASN A 32 3.19 -9.64 14.46
C ASN A 32 2.31 -10.57 13.59
N PRO A 33 2.82 -11.74 13.15
CA PRO A 33 2.06 -12.66 12.30
C PRO A 33 0.94 -13.41 13.04
N GLN A 34 0.88 -13.34 14.37
CA GLN A 34 -0.12 -14.04 15.18
C GLN A 34 -1.45 -13.30 15.26
N VAL A 35 -1.42 -12.00 15.02
CA VAL A 35 -2.59 -11.12 15.07
C VAL A 35 -3.04 -10.80 13.65
N PRO A 36 -4.36 -10.63 13.42
CA PRO A 36 -4.85 -10.18 12.14
C PRO A 36 -4.27 -8.80 11.79
N PRO A 37 -4.18 -8.44 10.50
CA PRO A 37 -3.73 -7.11 10.10
C PRO A 37 -4.55 -6.02 10.80
N PRO A 38 -3.91 -5.02 11.44
CA PRO A 38 -4.62 -3.91 12.05
C PRO A 38 -5.29 -3.03 10.98
N PRO A 39 -6.22 -2.15 11.39
CA PRO A 39 -6.80 -1.15 10.50
C PRO A 39 -5.75 -0.24 9.87
N VAL A 40 -6.16 0.49 8.82
CA VAL A 40 -5.34 1.52 8.18
C VAL A 40 -4.90 2.58 9.19
N ASP A 41 -3.73 3.16 8.96
CA ASP A 41 -3.19 4.22 9.80
C ASP A 41 -4.14 5.42 9.94
N GLN A 42 -4.25 5.94 11.17
CA GLN A 42 -5.18 7.02 11.49
C GLN A 42 -4.77 8.36 10.84
N GLY A 43 -3.47 8.61 10.64
CA GLY A 43 -2.99 9.76 9.91
C GLY A 43 -3.43 9.73 8.45
N LEU A 44 -3.36 8.55 7.80
CA LEU A 44 -3.88 8.39 6.44
C LEU A 44 -5.40 8.59 6.37
N VAL A 45 -6.14 8.07 7.35
CA VAL A 45 -7.60 8.27 7.46
C VAL A 45 -7.93 9.76 7.57
N ASN A 46 -7.25 10.47 8.46
CA ASN A 46 -7.46 11.91 8.67
C ASN A 46 -7.14 12.70 7.39
N LEU A 47 -6.02 12.39 6.73
CA LEU A 47 -5.62 13.00 5.47
C LEU A 47 -6.70 12.80 4.39
N TYR A 48 -7.20 11.59 4.23
CA TYR A 48 -8.24 11.31 3.24
C TYR A 48 -9.56 11.97 3.58
N GLN A 49 -9.90 12.10 4.86
CA GLN A 49 -11.09 12.84 5.28
C GLN A 49 -10.98 14.34 4.97
N GLU A 50 -9.79 14.90 5.15
CA GLU A 50 -9.51 16.29 4.79
C GLU A 50 -9.59 16.49 3.27
N ILE A 51 -8.99 15.59 2.47
CA ILE A 51 -9.12 15.62 1.01
C ILE A 51 -10.59 15.58 0.58
N ARG A 52 -11.40 14.68 1.15
CA ARG A 52 -12.86 14.62 0.85
C ARG A 52 -13.55 15.95 1.11
N THR A 53 -13.26 16.57 2.25
CA THR A 53 -13.89 17.82 2.66
C THR A 53 -13.49 18.95 1.71
N THR A 54 -12.20 19.08 1.44
CA THR A 54 -11.68 20.16 0.61
C THR A 54 -12.10 20.01 -0.85
N VAL A 55 -12.05 18.79 -1.43
CA VAL A 55 -12.49 18.57 -2.81
C VAL A 55 -13.97 18.92 -2.99
N LYS A 56 -14.84 18.58 -2.03
CA LYS A 56 -16.26 18.96 -2.08
C LYS A 56 -16.45 20.47 -2.08
N GLN A 57 -15.74 21.20 -1.21
CA GLN A 57 -15.81 22.66 -1.15
C GLN A 57 -15.31 23.30 -2.44
N GLU A 58 -14.16 22.84 -2.95
CA GLU A 58 -13.58 23.37 -4.19
C GLU A 58 -14.41 23.01 -5.42
N ALA A 59 -15.11 21.87 -5.44
CA ALA A 59 -16.03 21.51 -6.52
C ALA A 59 -17.16 22.53 -6.69
N GLU A 60 -17.74 23.05 -5.60
CA GLU A 60 -18.75 24.10 -5.65
C GLU A 60 -18.21 25.39 -6.26
N VAL A 61 -17.02 25.81 -5.84
CA VAL A 61 -16.34 27.00 -6.37
C VAL A 61 -16.01 26.82 -7.85
N ILE A 62 -15.43 25.67 -8.22
CA ILE A 62 -15.04 25.35 -9.59
C ILE A 62 -16.26 25.40 -10.52
N ASN A 63 -17.37 24.80 -10.09
CA ASN A 63 -18.63 24.80 -10.82
C ASN A 63 -19.19 26.20 -11.08
N VAL A 64 -18.92 27.17 -10.20
CA VAL A 64 -19.44 28.54 -10.32
C VAL A 64 -18.51 29.42 -11.14
N VAL A 65 -17.21 29.36 -10.86
CA VAL A 65 -16.22 30.35 -11.33
C VAL A 65 -15.62 30.00 -12.70
N PHE A 66 -15.63 28.74 -13.11
CA PHE A 66 -14.98 28.31 -14.36
C PHE A 66 -15.99 27.99 -15.46
N PRO A 67 -15.62 28.27 -16.74
CA PRO A 67 -16.44 27.92 -17.90
C PRO A 67 -16.40 26.42 -18.23
N ASP A 68 -15.28 25.75 -17.95
CA ASP A 68 -15.13 24.29 -18.04
C ASP A 68 -14.79 23.70 -16.66
N PRO A 69 -15.81 23.39 -15.83
CA PRO A 69 -15.58 22.81 -14.50
C PRO A 69 -14.94 21.42 -14.53
N VAL A 70 -15.22 20.63 -15.58
CA VAL A 70 -14.80 19.22 -15.66
C VAL A 70 -13.29 19.14 -15.90
N GLY A 71 -12.77 19.85 -16.89
CA GLY A 71 -11.33 19.85 -17.17
C GLY A 71 -10.51 20.39 -16.00
N VAL A 72 -11.02 21.42 -15.30
CA VAL A 72 -10.36 21.97 -14.11
C VAL A 72 -10.34 20.96 -12.96
N MET A 73 -11.45 20.25 -12.72
CA MET A 73 -11.52 19.22 -11.68
C MET A 73 -10.57 18.05 -11.96
N GLN A 74 -10.42 17.63 -13.22
CA GLN A 74 -9.46 16.59 -13.60
C GLN A 74 -8.02 16.98 -13.23
N VAL A 75 -7.59 18.17 -13.61
CA VAL A 75 -6.23 18.66 -13.29
C VAL A 75 -6.05 18.86 -11.78
N PHE A 76 -7.10 19.30 -11.09
CA PHE A 76 -7.08 19.47 -9.63
C PHE A 76 -6.87 18.12 -8.92
N LEU A 77 -7.68 17.11 -9.24
CA LEU A 77 -7.58 15.76 -8.68
C LEU A 77 -6.22 15.11 -8.99
N GLN A 78 -5.75 15.19 -10.24
CA GLN A 78 -4.42 14.70 -10.62
C GLN A 78 -3.32 15.28 -9.73
N ARG A 79 -3.39 16.59 -9.42
CA ARG A 79 -2.39 17.26 -8.58
C ARG A 79 -2.51 16.87 -7.11
N ILE A 80 -3.71 16.61 -6.59
CA ILE A 80 -3.90 16.06 -5.24
C ILE A 80 -3.17 14.73 -5.11
N PHE A 81 -3.42 13.80 -6.03
CA PHE A 81 -2.79 12.47 -5.99
C PHE A 81 -1.28 12.53 -6.25
N ALA A 82 -0.82 13.37 -7.18
CA ALA A 82 0.62 13.55 -7.45
C ALA A 82 1.41 14.12 -6.25
N GLN A 83 0.74 14.81 -5.33
CA GLN A 83 1.37 15.40 -4.15
C GLN A 83 1.03 14.64 -2.86
N LEU A 84 0.48 13.43 -2.95
CA LEU A 84 0.15 12.57 -1.82
C LEU A 84 1.40 11.90 -1.22
N THR A 85 2.42 12.71 -0.91
CA THR A 85 3.76 12.29 -0.46
C THR A 85 3.74 11.58 0.89
N TYR A 86 2.67 11.73 1.66
CA TYR A 86 2.48 11.03 2.92
C TYR A 86 2.53 9.50 2.76
N LEU A 87 1.99 8.96 1.67
CA LEU A 87 1.99 7.51 1.42
C LEU A 87 3.41 6.94 1.39
N GLU A 88 4.35 7.65 0.75
CA GLU A 88 5.75 7.22 0.68
C GLU A 88 6.38 7.19 2.08
N SER A 89 6.20 8.26 2.87
CA SER A 89 6.71 8.30 4.26
C SER A 89 6.10 7.22 5.15
N LEU A 90 4.81 6.93 4.95
CA LEU A 90 4.08 5.90 5.68
C LEU A 90 4.66 4.52 5.41
N LEU A 91 4.87 4.19 4.14
CA LEU A 91 5.41 2.91 3.70
C LEU A 91 6.87 2.74 4.11
N MET A 92 7.69 3.79 4.01
CA MET A 92 9.07 3.77 4.50
C MET A 92 9.12 3.51 6.01
N HIS A 93 8.24 4.15 6.80
CA HIS A 93 8.16 3.90 8.23
C HIS A 93 7.77 2.45 8.55
N ALA A 94 6.81 1.90 7.79
CA ALA A 94 6.37 0.51 7.96
C ALA A 94 7.48 -0.49 7.62
N GLU A 95 8.25 -0.21 6.56
CA GLU A 95 9.39 -1.04 6.15
C GLU A 95 10.52 -1.06 7.18
N ASN A 96 10.78 0.07 7.85
CA ASN A 96 11.75 0.14 8.95
C ASN A 96 11.36 -0.72 10.16
N ASN A 97 10.08 -1.05 10.31
CA ASN A 97 9.60 -1.94 11.36
C ASN A 97 9.77 -3.42 10.95
N SER A 98 9.22 -3.81 9.80
CA SER A 98 9.48 -5.12 9.18
C SER A 98 8.97 -5.20 7.75
N THR A 99 9.43 -6.20 6.99
CA THR A 99 8.87 -6.50 5.66
C THR A 99 7.37 -6.81 5.73
N LEU A 100 6.90 -7.52 6.77
CA LEU A 100 5.47 -7.82 6.96
C LEU A 100 4.66 -6.54 7.23
N ALA A 101 5.19 -5.64 8.05
CA ALA A 101 4.55 -4.36 8.36
C ALA A 101 4.37 -3.51 7.11
N TYR A 102 5.40 -3.42 6.25
CA TYR A 102 5.30 -2.79 4.94
C TYR A 102 4.15 -3.38 4.10
N LEU A 103 4.09 -4.71 3.95
CA LEU A 103 3.09 -5.38 3.11
C LEU A 103 1.66 -5.18 3.63
N ARG A 104 1.46 -5.24 4.95
CA ARG A 104 0.16 -4.97 5.58
C ARG A 104 -0.25 -3.51 5.40
N CYS A 105 0.68 -2.57 5.60
CA CYS A 105 0.45 -1.14 5.41
C CYS A 105 0.12 -0.81 3.95
N LEU A 106 0.84 -1.37 2.98
CA LEU A 106 0.62 -1.18 1.54
C LEU A 106 -0.80 -1.57 1.12
N VAL A 107 -1.28 -2.73 1.58
CA VAL A 107 -2.64 -3.20 1.27
C VAL A 107 -3.70 -2.34 1.95
N ALA A 108 -3.49 -1.97 3.21
CA ALA A 108 -4.42 -1.11 3.93
C ALA A 108 -4.53 0.27 3.27
N ALA A 109 -3.40 0.86 2.88
CA ALA A 109 -3.36 2.12 2.15
C ALA A 109 -4.07 2.00 0.80
N ASN A 110 -3.81 0.94 0.02
CA ASN A 110 -4.47 0.72 -1.28
C ASN A 110 -5.99 0.65 -1.18
N ILE A 111 -6.51 -0.07 -0.19
CA ILE A 111 -7.96 -0.15 0.07
C ILE A 111 -8.51 1.24 0.42
N ALA A 112 -7.89 1.94 1.37
CA ALA A 112 -8.34 3.26 1.78
C ALA A 112 -8.30 4.28 0.62
N THR A 113 -7.31 4.18 -0.28
CA THR A 113 -7.24 5.04 -1.47
C THR A 113 -8.36 4.72 -2.46
N LYS A 114 -8.68 3.43 -2.67
CA LYS A 114 -9.80 3.03 -3.51
C LYS A 114 -11.13 3.55 -2.97
N GLU A 115 -11.35 3.45 -1.65
CA GLU A 115 -12.52 4.03 -0.99
C GLU A 115 -12.59 5.56 -1.17
N LEU A 116 -11.47 6.27 -1.02
CA LEU A 116 -11.40 7.70 -1.31
C LEU A 116 -11.83 7.99 -2.76
N VAL A 117 -11.32 7.24 -3.74
CA VAL A 117 -11.67 7.46 -5.14
C VAL A 117 -13.15 7.19 -5.40
N GLU A 118 -13.73 6.14 -4.84
CA GLU A 118 -15.17 5.88 -4.98
C GLU A 118 -16.00 7.03 -4.41
N ASP A 119 -15.60 7.63 -3.28
CA ASP A 119 -16.26 8.82 -2.74
C ASP A 119 -16.13 10.06 -3.64
N LEU A 120 -15.00 10.19 -4.34
CA LEU A 120 -14.74 11.32 -5.26
C LEU A 120 -15.41 11.14 -6.63
N LYS A 121 -15.73 9.91 -7.06
CA LYS A 121 -16.47 9.65 -8.30
C LYS A 121 -17.89 10.24 -8.27
N GLY A 122 -18.49 10.40 -7.08
CA GLY A 122 -19.82 10.96 -6.89
C GLY A 122 -19.92 12.50 -6.94
N LEU A 123 -18.87 13.21 -7.36
CA LEU A 123 -18.90 14.67 -7.44
C LEU A 123 -19.79 15.16 -8.61
N ASP A 124 -20.84 15.92 -8.28
CA ASP A 124 -21.69 16.59 -9.27
C ASP A 124 -20.94 17.73 -9.97
N MET A 125 -20.45 17.47 -11.18
CA MET A 125 -19.80 18.48 -12.02
C MET A 125 -20.73 18.91 -13.16
N ARG A 126 -21.08 20.19 -13.19
CA ARG A 126 -21.98 20.73 -14.23
C ARG A 126 -21.20 20.99 -15.52
N GLN A 127 -21.58 20.32 -16.61
CA GLN A 127 -21.19 20.76 -17.96
C GLN A 127 -21.99 22.02 -18.33
N LYS A 128 -21.40 23.19 -18.09
CA LYS A 128 -21.93 24.46 -18.61
C LYS A 128 -21.61 24.54 -20.11
N GLY A 129 -22.39 23.88 -20.95
CA GLY A 129 -22.13 23.93 -22.40
C GLY A 129 -23.04 23.19 -23.38
N LEU A 130 -23.96 22.31 -22.96
CA LEU A 130 -24.78 21.54 -23.92
C LEU A 130 -26.25 21.99 -24.07
N SER A 131 -26.64 23.10 -23.48
CA SER A 131 -27.94 23.73 -23.79
C SER A 131 -27.77 24.75 -24.91
N ASN A 132 -28.07 24.31 -26.13
CA ASN A 132 -28.40 25.08 -27.35
C ASN A 132 -27.37 25.06 -28.50
N THR A 133 -27.05 23.90 -29.07
CA THR A 133 -26.80 23.81 -30.52
C THR A 133 -27.34 22.49 -31.09
N SER A 134 -28.47 22.62 -31.76
CA SER A 134 -29.02 21.70 -32.75
C SER A 134 -28.02 21.36 -33.85
N TYR A 135 -27.96 20.07 -34.23
CA TYR A 135 -27.57 19.55 -35.55
C TYR A 135 -26.10 19.72 -36.03
N LEU A 136 -25.51 18.58 -36.41
CA LEU A 136 -24.28 18.38 -37.22
C LEU A 136 -22.96 18.83 -36.56
N ASP A 137 -22.16 17.88 -36.08
CA ASP A 137 -20.96 17.40 -36.79
C ASP A 137 -20.28 16.31 -35.95
N ALA A 138 -20.15 15.13 -36.53
CA ALA A 138 -19.38 14.03 -35.97
C ALA A 138 -18.05 14.03 -36.69
N ASN A 139 -17.05 14.72 -36.15
CA ASN A 139 -15.63 14.37 -36.21
C ASN A 139 -14.76 15.50 -35.66
N GLU A 140 -13.65 15.10 -35.05
CA GLU A 140 -12.48 15.92 -34.66
C GLU A 140 -12.57 16.73 -33.35
N ALA A 141 -12.42 16.02 -32.22
CA ALA A 141 -11.48 16.38 -31.13
C ALA A 141 -11.65 15.43 -29.92
N SER A 142 -11.40 14.13 -30.09
CA SER A 142 -11.30 13.18 -28.98
C SER A 142 -9.86 12.72 -28.83
N HIS A 143 -8.99 13.64 -28.41
CA HIS A 143 -7.69 13.30 -27.88
C HIS A 143 -7.58 13.93 -26.49
N ASN A 144 -7.74 13.10 -25.46
CA ASN A 144 -7.41 13.33 -24.04
C ASN A 144 -8.51 13.82 -23.06
N SER A 145 -9.81 13.62 -23.31
CA SER A 145 -10.82 13.86 -22.27
C SER A 145 -11.38 12.55 -21.71
N GLY A 146 -10.59 11.89 -20.86
CA GLY A 146 -11.12 10.78 -20.06
C GLY A 146 -12.11 11.29 -19.02
N THR A 147 -13.06 10.50 -18.58
CA THR A 147 -14.00 10.90 -17.52
C THR A 147 -13.29 11.15 -16.18
N ILE A 148 -13.91 11.85 -15.23
CA ILE A 148 -13.34 12.02 -13.87
C ILE A 148 -13.05 10.65 -13.23
N ALA A 149 -13.90 9.65 -13.48
CA ALA A 149 -13.69 8.28 -13.02
C ALA A 149 -12.40 7.68 -13.61
N GLU A 150 -12.18 7.78 -14.92
CA GLU A 150 -10.97 7.30 -15.57
C GLU A 150 -9.70 8.01 -15.05
N ILE A 151 -9.79 9.32 -14.81
CA ILE A 151 -8.67 10.10 -14.24
C ILE A 151 -8.35 9.62 -12.82
N LEU A 152 -9.34 9.40 -11.96
CA LEU A 152 -9.11 8.91 -10.60
C LEU A 152 -8.53 7.49 -10.59
N GLU A 153 -8.99 6.63 -11.49
CA GLU A 153 -8.44 5.28 -11.66
C GLU A 153 -6.99 5.32 -12.16
N GLN A 154 -6.67 6.21 -13.09
CA GLN A 154 -5.29 6.45 -13.51
C GLN A 154 -4.44 6.98 -12.35
N CYS A 155 -4.96 7.89 -11.52
CA CYS A 155 -4.25 8.38 -10.34
C CYS A 155 -3.93 7.27 -9.33
N ILE A 156 -4.85 6.32 -9.10
CA ILE A 156 -4.54 5.14 -8.26
C ILE A 156 -3.42 4.31 -8.90
N ARG A 157 -3.50 4.04 -10.20
CA ARG A 157 -2.45 3.27 -10.90
C ARG A 157 -1.10 3.95 -10.72
N ASP A 158 -0.99 5.23 -11.05
CA ASP A 158 0.26 5.99 -10.96
C ASP A 158 0.82 6.04 -9.52
N LEU A 159 -0.07 6.17 -8.53
CA LEU A 159 0.31 6.20 -7.11
C LEU A 159 0.90 4.87 -6.63
N PHE A 160 0.42 3.74 -7.14
CA PHE A 160 0.81 2.40 -6.66
C PHE A 160 1.81 1.66 -7.55
N VAL A 161 1.98 2.05 -8.83
CA VAL A 161 2.98 1.49 -9.76
C VAL A 161 4.39 1.35 -9.14
N PRO A 162 4.93 2.33 -8.39
CA PRO A 162 6.24 2.19 -7.76
C PRO A 162 6.35 0.98 -6.82
N TYR A 163 5.23 0.54 -6.23
CA TYR A 163 5.18 -0.52 -5.22
C TYR A 163 4.71 -1.86 -5.76
N THR A 164 3.88 -1.88 -6.80
CA THR A 164 3.21 -3.11 -7.28
C THR A 164 3.68 -3.60 -8.64
N GLU A 165 4.36 -2.78 -9.44
CA GLU A 165 4.75 -3.15 -10.80
C GLU A 165 5.96 -4.11 -10.84
N GLY A 166 5.92 -5.04 -11.80
CA GLY A 166 6.94 -6.06 -12.00
C GLY A 166 7.02 -7.02 -10.81
N ASP A 167 8.24 -7.46 -10.49
CA ASP A 167 8.45 -8.41 -9.39
C ASP A 167 8.60 -7.73 -8.01
N ARG A 168 8.48 -6.40 -7.91
CA ARG A 168 8.75 -5.66 -6.65
C ARG A 168 7.91 -6.14 -5.47
N TYR A 169 6.60 -6.24 -5.68
CA TYR A 169 5.68 -6.69 -4.64
C TYR A 169 5.92 -8.17 -4.30
N ILE A 170 6.01 -9.04 -5.31
CA ILE A 170 6.15 -10.48 -5.08
C ILE A 170 7.47 -10.84 -4.41
N GLU A 171 8.57 -10.15 -4.72
CA GLU A 171 9.85 -10.37 -4.05
C GLU A 171 9.82 -9.93 -2.59
N LYS A 172 9.13 -8.83 -2.25
CA LYS A 172 8.91 -8.45 -0.86
C LYS A 172 8.03 -9.46 -0.11
N GLU A 173 7.00 -9.99 -0.77
CA GLU A 173 6.14 -11.04 -0.18
C GLU A 173 6.93 -12.33 0.08
N LYS A 174 7.75 -12.79 -0.89
CA LYS A 174 8.66 -13.92 -0.70
C LYS A 174 9.65 -13.69 0.43
N LYS A 175 10.26 -12.50 0.49
CA LYS A 175 11.19 -12.10 1.57
C LYS A 175 10.49 -12.18 2.93
N SER A 176 9.30 -11.60 3.06
CA SER A 176 8.53 -11.65 4.31
C SER A 176 8.18 -13.07 4.73
N LEU A 177 7.71 -13.92 3.81
CA LEU A 177 7.44 -15.33 4.10
C LEU A 177 8.70 -16.07 4.56
N GLY A 178 9.84 -15.83 3.89
CA GLY A 178 11.13 -16.37 4.25
C GLY A 178 11.57 -15.97 5.66
N GLU A 179 11.50 -14.69 5.99
CA GLU A 179 11.81 -14.15 7.33
C GLU A 179 10.92 -14.78 8.42
N LEU A 180 9.60 -14.82 8.18
CA LEU A 180 8.64 -15.35 9.14
C LEU A 180 8.81 -16.85 9.37
N TYR A 181 8.97 -17.63 8.31
CA TYR A 181 9.17 -19.07 8.43
C TYR A 181 10.52 -19.39 9.08
N SER A 182 11.58 -18.64 8.75
CA SER A 182 12.88 -18.81 9.38
C SER A 182 12.81 -18.53 10.89
N SER A 183 12.08 -17.49 11.29
CA SER A 183 11.83 -17.18 12.71
C SER A 183 11.05 -18.29 13.42
N LEU A 184 9.98 -18.79 12.80
CA LEU A 184 9.15 -19.86 13.39
C LEU A 184 9.85 -21.22 13.48
N LEU A 185 10.79 -21.47 12.58
CA LEU A 185 11.54 -22.72 12.50
C LEU A 185 12.94 -22.61 13.12
N LEU A 186 13.28 -21.49 13.76
CA LEU A 186 14.64 -21.21 14.24
C LEU A 186 15.13 -22.30 15.21
N GLN A 187 14.37 -22.57 16.27
CA GLN A 187 14.72 -23.57 17.29
C GLN A 187 14.82 -24.97 16.69
N PHE A 188 13.84 -25.35 15.87
CA PHE A 188 13.83 -26.64 15.17
C PHE A 188 15.04 -26.82 14.26
N THR A 189 15.35 -25.80 13.46
CA THR A 189 16.48 -25.82 12.53
C THR A 189 17.81 -25.84 13.29
N ALA A 190 17.93 -25.07 14.38
CA ALA A 190 19.10 -25.07 15.24
C ALA A 190 19.35 -26.45 15.86
N TYR A 191 18.33 -27.07 16.45
CA TYR A 191 18.44 -28.39 17.08
C TYR A 191 18.96 -29.45 16.10
N HIS A 192 18.33 -29.55 14.92
CA HIS A 192 18.73 -30.53 13.91
C HIS A 192 20.11 -30.24 13.31
N THR A 193 20.51 -28.97 13.24
CA THR A 193 21.85 -28.58 12.79
C THR A 193 22.91 -29.00 13.81
N GLN A 194 22.68 -28.70 15.10
CA GLN A 194 23.57 -29.08 16.19
C GLN A 194 23.70 -30.61 16.30
N GLN A 195 22.59 -31.35 16.22
CA GLN A 195 22.60 -32.82 16.20
C GLN A 195 23.35 -33.42 15.01
N LYS A 196 23.17 -32.86 13.81
CA LYS A 196 23.89 -33.32 12.61
C LYS A 196 25.39 -33.09 12.74
N GLN A 197 25.83 -31.98 13.34
CA GLN A 197 27.26 -31.74 13.57
C GLN A 197 27.87 -32.70 14.59
N LEU A 198 27.13 -33.01 15.67
CA LEU A 198 27.54 -34.03 16.65
C LEU A 198 27.68 -35.42 16.00
N ARG A 199 26.85 -35.75 15.01
CA ARG A 199 26.87 -37.05 14.32
C ARG A 199 27.81 -37.13 13.10
N ALA A 200 28.05 -36.02 12.40
CA ALA A 200 28.71 -36.03 11.08
C ALA A 200 30.19 -35.61 11.08
N GLY A 201 30.81 -35.32 12.23
CA GLY A 201 32.25 -35.03 12.28
C GLY A 201 32.68 -33.87 11.37
N SER A 202 32.25 -32.65 11.71
CA SER A 202 32.83 -31.34 11.32
C SER A 202 32.94 -30.92 9.83
N LEU A 203 32.95 -31.82 8.83
CA LEU A 203 33.32 -31.46 7.44
C LEU A 203 32.15 -31.23 6.47
N LEU A 204 30.97 -31.82 6.69
CA LEU A 204 29.79 -31.67 5.81
C LEU A 204 28.83 -30.52 6.21
N GLY A 205 29.02 -29.90 7.38
CA GLY A 205 28.07 -28.91 7.92
C GLY A 205 28.02 -27.55 7.22
N ARG A 206 29.04 -27.21 6.41
CA ARG A 206 29.20 -25.85 5.84
C ARG A 206 28.21 -25.52 4.72
N ALA A 207 27.67 -26.52 4.01
CA ALA A 207 26.78 -26.30 2.87
C ALA A 207 25.32 -26.00 3.26
N PHE A 208 24.88 -26.44 4.44
CA PHE A 208 23.48 -26.27 4.89
C PHE A 208 23.20 -24.88 5.48
N ASN A 209 24.24 -24.11 5.81
CA ASN A 209 24.15 -22.71 6.24
C ASN A 209 23.56 -21.77 5.17
N GLN A 210 23.37 -22.25 3.93
CA GLN A 210 22.74 -21.48 2.84
C GLN A 210 21.20 -21.49 2.86
N ILE A 211 20.54 -22.29 3.70
CA ILE A 211 19.07 -22.22 3.85
C ILE A 211 18.66 -21.12 4.86
N THR A 212 19.60 -20.68 5.70
CA THR A 212 19.46 -19.58 6.68
C THR A 212 19.71 -18.18 6.10
N LEU A 213 19.28 -17.90 4.87
CA LEU A 213 19.55 -16.62 4.19
C LEU A 213 18.88 -15.41 4.86
N TYR A 214 17.82 -15.62 5.65
CA TYR A 214 17.00 -14.54 6.21
C TYR A 214 17.27 -14.25 7.69
N SER A 215 18.20 -14.99 8.30
CA SER A 215 18.49 -14.90 9.74
C SER A 215 20.00 -14.82 9.96
N ASN A 216 20.51 -13.66 10.40
CA ASN A 216 21.91 -13.44 10.77
C ASN A 216 22.33 -14.18 12.06
N THR A 217 21.53 -15.15 12.52
CA THR A 217 21.75 -15.92 13.73
C THR A 217 22.63 -17.13 13.43
N ASN A 218 23.75 -17.25 14.13
CA ASN A 218 24.54 -18.47 14.14
C ASN A 218 23.75 -19.57 14.86
N LEU A 219 23.30 -20.58 14.11
CA LEU A 219 22.48 -21.68 14.63
C LEU A 219 23.15 -22.49 15.76
N MET A 220 24.48 -22.41 15.88
CA MET A 220 25.23 -23.09 16.94
C MET A 220 25.11 -22.41 18.31
N ASP A 221 24.79 -21.11 18.32
CA ASP A 221 24.68 -20.30 19.54
C ASP A 221 23.23 -20.24 20.06
N VAL A 222 22.28 -20.78 19.28
CA VAL A 222 20.87 -20.86 19.67
C VAL A 222 20.73 -21.96 20.73
N PRO A 223 20.25 -21.65 21.95
CA PRO A 223 19.97 -22.68 22.94
C PRO A 223 18.81 -23.56 22.46
N THR A 224 18.99 -24.88 22.52
CA THR A 224 17.97 -25.86 22.09
C THR A 224 17.74 -26.91 23.18
N THR A 225 16.54 -27.47 23.16
CA THR A 225 16.06 -28.53 24.05
C THR A 225 15.66 -29.75 23.21
N GLU A 226 15.43 -30.91 23.83
CA GLU A 226 14.98 -32.10 23.11
C GLU A 226 13.63 -31.91 22.42
N ASP A 227 12.74 -31.12 23.02
CA ASP A 227 11.41 -30.83 22.48
C ASP A 227 11.47 -30.04 21.16
N ASP A 228 12.50 -29.21 20.97
CA ASP A 228 12.71 -28.43 19.74
C ASP A 228 12.98 -29.30 18.51
N GLY A 229 13.35 -30.57 18.71
CA GLY A 229 13.50 -31.54 17.62
C GLY A 229 12.20 -31.91 16.92
N ASN A 230 11.05 -31.58 17.51
CA ASN A 230 9.72 -31.90 17.00
C ASN A 230 9.02 -30.66 16.44
N LEU A 231 8.44 -30.80 15.25
CA LEU A 231 7.63 -29.72 14.68
C LEU A 231 6.29 -29.64 15.40
N SER A 232 5.92 -28.46 15.92
CA SER A 232 4.64 -28.28 16.59
C SER A 232 3.49 -28.07 15.58
N VAL A 233 2.32 -28.63 15.88
CA VAL A 233 1.09 -28.38 15.10
C VAL A 233 0.75 -26.87 15.09
N ASN A 234 1.05 -26.16 16.17
CA ASN A 234 0.85 -24.72 16.28
C ASN A 234 1.70 -23.94 15.27
N SER A 235 2.98 -24.32 15.12
CA SER A 235 3.88 -23.72 14.13
C SER A 235 3.38 -23.96 12.71
N ALA A 236 2.96 -25.19 12.38
CA ALA A 236 2.40 -25.52 11.07
C ALA A 236 1.10 -24.73 10.79
N MET A 237 0.19 -24.68 11.76
CA MET A 237 -1.06 -23.90 11.67
C MET A 237 -0.79 -22.42 11.43
N LEU A 238 0.19 -21.85 12.13
CA LEU A 238 0.56 -20.45 11.95
C LEU A 238 1.20 -20.18 10.59
N MET A 239 2.10 -21.05 10.11
CA MET A 239 2.66 -20.92 8.77
C MET A 239 1.56 -20.89 7.70
N LEU A 240 0.54 -21.76 7.84
CA LEU A 240 -0.63 -21.76 6.96
C LEU A 240 -1.42 -20.44 7.04
N LYS A 241 -1.64 -19.90 8.24
CA LYS A 241 -2.31 -18.60 8.43
C LYS A 241 -1.54 -17.46 7.77
N ILE A 242 -0.22 -17.40 7.97
CA ILE A 242 0.68 -16.43 7.36
C ILE A 242 0.57 -16.51 5.83
N HIS A 243 0.61 -17.73 5.27
CA HIS A 243 0.51 -17.93 3.83
C HIS A 243 -0.86 -17.50 3.28
N ALA A 244 -1.95 -17.85 3.97
CA ALA A 244 -3.30 -17.43 3.57
C ALA A 244 -3.45 -15.90 3.60
N GLU A 245 -2.82 -15.23 4.57
CA GLU A 245 -2.80 -13.77 4.63
C GLU A 245 -2.02 -13.16 3.45
N ALA A 246 -0.86 -13.73 3.09
CA ALA A 246 -0.06 -13.33 1.93
C ALA A 246 -0.85 -13.44 0.62
N ILE A 247 -1.55 -14.55 0.40
CA ILE A 247 -2.41 -14.74 -0.78
C ILE A 247 -3.53 -13.68 -0.81
N ARG A 248 -4.18 -13.42 0.33
CA ARG A 248 -5.24 -12.40 0.42
C ARG A 248 -4.71 -11.01 0.09
N ARG A 249 -3.49 -10.65 0.52
CA ARG A 249 -2.85 -9.39 0.15
C ARG A 249 -2.60 -9.31 -1.36
N ALA A 250 -2.04 -10.37 -1.94
CA ALA A 250 -1.76 -10.43 -3.37
C ALA A 250 -3.03 -10.27 -4.20
N MET A 251 -4.14 -10.89 -3.80
CA MET A 251 -5.44 -10.72 -4.47
C MET A 251 -5.95 -9.28 -4.43
N LYS A 252 -5.73 -8.56 -3.32
CA LYS A 252 -6.19 -7.16 -3.16
C LYS A 252 -5.37 -6.16 -3.98
N LEU A 253 -4.10 -6.47 -4.24
CA LEU A 253 -3.17 -5.63 -5.01
C LEU A 253 -3.07 -6.05 -6.48
N SER A 254 -3.55 -7.23 -6.84
CA SER A 254 -3.66 -7.65 -8.23
C SER A 254 -4.47 -6.60 -9.00
N PRO A 255 -4.00 -6.15 -10.18
CA PRO A 255 -4.85 -5.35 -11.06
C PRO A 255 -6.12 -6.17 -11.31
N PHE A 256 -7.29 -5.52 -11.21
CA PHE A 256 -8.55 -6.16 -11.60
C PHE A 256 -8.35 -6.72 -13.01
N THR A 257 -8.27 -8.04 -13.10
CA THR A 257 -8.47 -8.73 -14.36
C THR A 257 -9.96 -8.60 -14.62
N GLU A 258 -10.31 -7.76 -15.59
CA GLU A 258 -11.65 -7.75 -16.20
C GLU A 258 -12.07 -9.15 -16.61
#